data_AF-A0A4Q3JF38-F1
#
_entry.id   AF-A0A4Q3JF38-F1
#
_cell.length_a   1.000
_cell.length_b   1.000
_cell.length_c   1.000
_cell.angle_alpha   90.00
_cell.angle_beta   90.00
_cell.angle_gamma   90.00
#
_symmetry.space_group_name_H-M   'P 1'
#
loop_
_entity.id
_entity.type
_entity.pdbx_description
1 polymer ?
#
loop_
_entity_poly.entity_id
_entity_poly.type
_entity_poly.pdbx_seq_one_letter_code
_entity_poly.pdbx_strand_id
1 'polypeptide(L)' 'MKRIYVVGTADTKGEELAHLCALIRALGASPVLVDVGIRAPTVP' A
#
# COMPACT_ATOMS: atom_id res chain seq x y z
N MET A 1 8.77 2.56 18.33
CA MET A 1 8.29 3.40 17.21
C MET A 1 6.95 2.86 16.72
N LYS A 2 5.99 3.72 16.40
CA LYS A 2 4.70 3.28 15.83
C LYS A 2 4.84 3.11 14.31
N ARG A 3 4.14 2.14 13.72
CA ARG A 3 4.17 1.82 12.29
C ARG A 3 2.75 1.79 11.74
N ILE A 4 2.58 2.28 10.52
CA ILE A 4 1.32 2.18 9.77
C ILE A 4 1.54 1.14 8.68
N TYR A 5 0.72 0.10 8.66
CA TYR A 5 0.72 -0.92 7.61
C TYR A 5 -0.49 -0.70 6.72
N VAL A 6 -0.24 -0.58 5.42
CA VAL A 6 -1.27 -0.62 4.39
C VAL A 6 -1.22 -2.02 3.82
N VAL A 7 -2.18 -2.86 4.20
CA VAL A 7 -2.23 -4.27 3.81
C VAL A 7 -3.33 -4.45 2.76
N GLY A 8 -2.99 -5.12 1.66
CA GLY A 8 -3.96 -5.45 0.62
C GLY A 8 -3.36 -6.34 -0.45
N THR A 9 -4.19 -6.66 -1.45
CA THR A 9 -3.85 -7.57 -2.54
C THR A 9 -3.49 -6.76 -3.79
N ALA A 10 -2.19 -6.53 -4.04
CA ALA A 10 -1.73 -5.65 -5.11
C ALA A 10 -1.98 -6.24 -6.52
N ASP A 11 -2.24 -7.55 -6.61
CA ASP A 11 -2.66 -8.23 -7.84
C ASP A 11 -4.05 -7.83 -8.35
N THR A 12 -4.84 -7.13 -7.52
CA THR A 12 -6.13 -6.56 -7.94
C THR A 12 -6.32 -5.10 -7.55
N LYS A 13 -5.50 -4.58 -6.62
CA LYS A 13 -5.70 -3.27 -5.99
C LYS A 13 -4.44 -2.40 -5.98
N GLY A 14 -3.57 -2.55 -6.97
CA GLY A 14 -2.28 -1.86 -6.98
C GLY A 14 -2.44 -0.34 -6.94
N GLU A 15 -3.34 0.21 -7.78
CA GLU A 15 -3.60 1.64 -7.85
C GLU A 15 -4.25 2.19 -6.57
N GLU A 16 -5.22 1.47 -6.01
CA GLU A 16 -5.91 1.85 -4.78
C GLU A 16 -4.97 1.85 -3.57
N LEU A 17 -4.08 0.85 -3.48
CA LEU A 17 -3.07 0.77 -2.44
C LEU A 17 -2.01 1.87 -2.58
N ALA A 18 -1.59 2.16 -3.82
CA ALA A 18 -0.68 3.27 -4.10
C ALA A 18 -1.31 4.63 -3.72
N HIS A 19 -2.58 4.84 -4.06
CA HIS A 19 -3.33 6.04 -3.70
C HIS A 19 -3.44 6.21 -2.18
N LEU A 20 -3.80 5.15 -1.45
CA LEU A 20 -3.87 5.16 0.01
C LEU A 20 -2.51 5.47 0.65
N CYS A 21 -1.43 4.87 0.15
CA CYS A 21 -0.07 5.19 0.61
C CYS A 21 0.30 6.65 0.35
N ALA A 22 -0.08 7.22 -0.80
CA ALA A 22 0.17 8.62 -1.12
C ALA A 22 -0.55 9.57 -0.15
N LEU A 23 -1.81 9.31 0.17
CA LEU A 23 -2.57 10.10 1.16
C LEU A 23 -1.94 10.05 2.54
N ILE A 24 -1.52 8.86 3.02
CA ILE A 24 -0.85 8.74 4.32
C ILE A 24 0.49 9.49 4.34
N ARG A 25 1.23 9.48 3.23
CA ARG A 25 2.46 10.28 3.08
C ARG A 25 2.19 11.78 3.09
N ALA A 26 1.11 12.23 2.45
CA ALA A 26 0.70 13.64 2.47
C ALA A 26 0.33 14.14 3.88
N LEU A 27 -0.06 13.24 4.79
CA LEU A 27 -0.30 13.53 6.21
C LEU A 27 1.00 13.51 7.07
N GLY A 28 2.18 13.38 6.45
CA GLY A 28 3.47 13.38 7.14
C GLY A 28 3.84 12.03 7.78
N ALA A 29 3.11 10.95 7.48
CA ALA A 29 3.43 9.61 7.97
C ALA A 29 4.15 8.76 6.92
N SER A 30 4.79 7.67 7.38
CA SER A 30 5.53 6.73 6.51
C SER A 30 4.91 5.34 6.56
N PRO A 31 3.94 5.02 5.68
CA PRO A 31 3.30 3.71 5.65
C PRO A 31 4.23 2.64 5.05
N VAL A 32 4.07 1.40 5.52
CA VAL A 32 4.61 0.20 4.87
C VAL A 32 3.50 -0.43 4.06
N LEU A 33 3.68 -0.52 2.76
CA LEU A 33 2.81 -1.32 1.90
C LEU A 33 3.17 -2.80 2.10
N VAL A 34 2.18 -3.62 2.42
CA VAL A 34 2.30 -5.07 2.57
C VAL A 34 1.36 -5.71 1.56
N ASP A 35 1.96 -6.26 0.51
CA ASP A 35 1.23 -7.05 -0.47
C ASP A 35 1.01 -8.47 0.08
N VAL A 36 -0.25 -8.91 0.06
CA VAL A 36 -0.67 -10.28 0.40
C VAL A 36 -1.41 -10.95 -0.76
N GLY A 37 -1.27 -10.40 -1.98
CA GLY A 37 -1.75 -11.01 -3.21
C GLY A 37 -1.01 -12.31 -3.53
N ILE A 38 -1.68 -13.21 -4.25
CA ILE A 38 -1.13 -14.53 -4.64
C ILE A 38 -0.70 -14.59 -6.11
N ARG A 39 -0.86 -13.47 -6.84
CA ARG A 39 -0.49 -13.30 -8.25
C ARG A 39 0.46 -12.11 -8.38
N ALA A 40 0.93 -11.82 -9.59
CA ALA A 40 1.75 -10.64 -9.85
C ALA A 40 0.99 -9.34 -9.54
N PRO A 41 1.64 -8.34 -8.93
CA PRO A 41 1.02 -7.05 -8.64
C PRO A 41 0.70 -6.28 -9.93
N THR A 42 -0.36 -5.48 -9.89
CA THR A 42 -0.84 -4.66 -11.03
C THR A 42 -0.04 -3.37 -11.22
N VAL A 43 0.68 -2.92 -10.18
CA VAL A 43 1.56 -1.75 -10.18
C VAL A 43 2.93 -2.19 -9.62
N PRO A 44 4.06 -1.73 -10.20
CA PRO A 44 5.41 -2.09 -9.75
C PRO A 44 5.77 -1.67 -8.32
#